data_AF-X0T006-F1
#
_entry.id   AF-X0T006-F1
#
_cell.length_a   1.000
_cell.length_b   1.000
_cell.length_c   1.000
_cell.angle_alpha   90.00
_cell.angle_beta   90.00
_cell.angle_gamma   90.00
#
_symmetry.space_group_name_H-M   'P 1'
#
loop_
_entity.id
_entity.type
_entity.pdbx_description
1 polymer ?
#
loop_
_entity_poly.entity_id
_entity_poly.type
_entity_poly.pdbx_seq_one_letter_code
_entity_poly.pdbx_strand_id
1 'polypeptide(L)'
;MPHPRHPRNIISHVRRNTFLIGFLSLIWLLLRTGRKPSRAVYPCQQVAAVNSQMWLAVYVYPVLSVMQRKTSFISNRRNLLITVSALLVVSSVAIYGWQGLEKGGDTPEQVDNLTGIDLTGRTSDSEPASDIFVVCDTSGKDDGVAGLIDLMGSHELFFYGSSQTGENQGPGGLIARDDVVLIKINCQWDERGGTNTDLLGALIQAILAHPDGFSGEIIVADNGQGQYGSSGSGGSLDWGRNNAEDNSQSVQTVVDAFPMSANVSTYLWDRITTRRVDEYSQGDMEDGYVVNATVNPRTGVMVSYPKFTTEYGTRISLKLGVWDPDTGAYDGERLKVINVPV
;
A
#
# COMPACT_ATOMS: atom_id res chain seq x y z
N MET A 1 1.04 -48.30 -23.11
CA MET A 1 0.74 -47.15 -22.24
C MET A 1 1.82 -46.10 -22.44
N PRO A 2 1.49 -44.87 -22.89
CA PRO A 2 2.48 -43.81 -23.03
C PRO A 2 2.70 -43.09 -21.69
N HIS A 3 3.96 -42.86 -21.32
CA HIS A 3 4.35 -42.10 -20.13
C HIS A 3 3.88 -40.63 -20.22
N PRO A 4 3.41 -40.02 -19.12
CA PRO A 4 3.05 -38.61 -19.10
C PRO A 4 4.33 -37.76 -19.16
N ARG A 5 4.41 -36.85 -20.15
CA ARG A 5 5.47 -35.84 -20.22
C ARG A 5 5.16 -34.75 -19.20
N HIS A 6 5.99 -34.59 -18.19
CA HIS A 6 5.94 -33.43 -17.29
C HIS A 6 6.08 -32.13 -18.10
N PRO A 7 5.29 -31.08 -17.78
CA PRO A 7 5.48 -29.77 -18.40
C PRO A 7 6.87 -29.25 -18.00
N ARG A 8 7.73 -29.03 -19.01
CA ARG A 8 9.03 -28.40 -18.79
C ARG A 8 8.78 -27.00 -18.25
N ASN A 9 9.24 -26.75 -17.04
CA ASN A 9 9.03 -25.51 -16.32
C ASN A 9 9.82 -24.38 -17.00
N ILE A 10 9.23 -23.69 -17.98
CA ILE A 10 9.88 -22.68 -18.84
C ILE A 10 10.60 -21.61 -18.00
N ILE A 11 10.03 -21.28 -16.83
CA ILE A 11 10.56 -20.26 -15.91
C ILE A 11 11.93 -20.65 -15.34
N SER A 12 12.19 -21.94 -15.10
CA SER A 12 13.49 -22.39 -14.57
C SER A 12 14.60 -22.33 -15.62
N HIS A 13 14.26 -22.49 -16.90
CA HIS A 13 15.19 -22.30 -18.01
C HIS A 13 15.54 -20.83 -18.25
N VAL A 14 14.57 -19.92 -18.11
CA VAL A 14 14.82 -18.47 -18.22
C VAL A 14 15.73 -17.99 -17.08
N ARG A 15 15.50 -18.43 -15.84
CA ARG A 15 16.31 -18.03 -14.67
C ARG A 15 17.76 -18.50 -14.71
N ARG A 16 18.08 -19.53 -15.49
CA ARG A 16 19.46 -20.04 -15.65
C ARG A 16 20.17 -19.47 -16.87
N ASN A 17 19.47 -18.69 -17.71
CA ASN A 17 20.02 -18.18 -18.95
C ASN A 17 20.37 -16.69 -18.81
N THR A 18 21.64 -16.43 -18.50
CA THR A 18 22.20 -15.08 -18.33
C THR A 18 22.01 -14.20 -19.58
N PHE A 19 22.01 -14.81 -20.78
CA PHE A 19 21.70 -14.11 -22.01
C PHE A 19 20.26 -13.60 -22.03
N LEU A 20 19.28 -14.44 -21.67
CA LEU A 20 17.86 -14.03 -21.66
C LEU A 20 17.59 -12.99 -20.57
N ILE A 21 18.20 -13.12 -19.39
CA ILE A 21 18.06 -12.15 -18.30
C ILE A 21 18.56 -10.77 -18.74
N GLY A 22 19.75 -10.70 -19.32
CA GLY A 22 20.33 -9.45 -19.81
C GLY A 22 19.52 -8.81 -20.94
N PHE A 23 19.08 -9.61 -21.92
CA PHE A 23 18.28 -9.13 -23.05
C PHE A 23 16.89 -8.63 -22.63
N LEU A 24 16.19 -9.38 -21.78
CA LEU A 24 14.88 -8.99 -21.25
C LEU A 24 14.97 -7.76 -20.33
N SER A 25 16.07 -7.63 -19.57
CA SER A 25 16.35 -6.42 -18.77
C SER A 25 16.50 -5.19 -19.67
N LEU A 26 17.15 -5.32 -20.83
CA LEU A 26 17.29 -4.23 -21.80
C LEU A 26 15.95 -3.81 -22.39
N ILE A 27 15.11 -4.78 -22.78
CA ILE A 27 13.74 -4.52 -23.26
C ILE A 27 12.92 -3.80 -22.19
N TRP A 28 12.96 -4.30 -20.95
CA TRP A 28 12.22 -3.72 -19.83
C TRP A 28 12.65 -2.27 -19.54
N LEU A 29 13.96 -2.02 -19.52
CA LEU A 29 14.54 -0.69 -19.35
C LEU A 29 14.03 0.26 -20.42
N LEU A 30 14.13 -0.12 -21.70
CA LEU A 30 13.71 0.72 -22.83
C LEU A 30 12.21 1.03 -22.80
N LEU A 31 11.36 0.04 -22.51
CA LEU A 31 9.91 0.23 -22.45
C LEU A 31 9.47 1.15 -21.32
N ARG A 32 10.11 1.06 -20.14
CA ARG A 32 9.70 1.80 -18.94
C ARG A 32 10.29 3.20 -18.86
N THR A 33 11.52 3.40 -19.36
CA THR A 33 12.21 4.70 -19.36
C THR A 33 12.01 5.50 -20.65
N GLY A 34 11.72 4.86 -21.79
CA GLY A 34 11.69 5.54 -23.09
C GLY A 34 10.68 6.69 -23.19
N ARG A 35 9.48 6.54 -22.63
CA ARG A 35 8.45 7.60 -22.63
C ARG A 35 8.53 8.56 -21.44
N LYS A 36 9.35 8.25 -20.42
CA LYS A 36 9.53 9.09 -19.22
C LYS A 36 10.92 8.83 -18.61
N PRO A 37 11.96 9.55 -19.08
CA PRO A 37 13.35 9.29 -18.71
C PRO A 37 13.64 9.38 -17.21
N SER A 38 12.86 10.17 -16.46
CA SER A 38 13.01 10.29 -15.00
C SER A 38 12.82 8.98 -14.24
N ARG A 39 12.19 7.97 -14.85
CA ARG A 39 12.01 6.63 -14.25
C ARG A 39 13.31 5.83 -14.16
N ALA A 40 14.40 6.26 -14.81
CA ALA A 40 15.70 5.58 -14.74
C ALA A 40 16.30 5.54 -13.33
N VAL A 41 15.86 6.44 -12.43
CA VAL A 41 16.31 6.49 -11.03
C VAL A 41 15.67 5.40 -10.17
N TYR A 42 14.61 4.73 -10.66
CA TYR A 42 13.93 3.69 -9.87
C TYR A 42 14.82 2.45 -9.68
N PRO A 43 14.82 1.81 -8.50
CA PRO A 43 15.71 0.67 -8.21
C PRO A 43 15.63 -0.47 -9.24
N CYS A 44 14.42 -0.81 -9.70
CA CYS A 44 14.22 -1.85 -10.70
C CYS A 44 14.75 -1.48 -12.10
N GLN A 45 14.81 -0.18 -12.42
CA GLN A 45 15.38 0.32 -13.68
C GLN A 45 16.91 0.36 -13.59
N GLN A 46 17.47 0.68 -12.43
CA GLN A 46 18.92 0.64 -12.19
C GLN A 46 19.47 -0.79 -12.30
N VAL A 47 18.81 -1.77 -11.67
CA VAL A 47 19.18 -3.20 -11.80
C VAL A 47 19.05 -3.68 -13.24
N ALA A 48 17.96 -3.29 -13.93
CA ALA A 48 17.79 -3.61 -15.34
C ALA A 48 18.90 -3.00 -16.22
N ALA A 49 19.35 -1.78 -15.93
CA ALA A 49 20.46 -1.13 -16.62
C ALA A 49 21.78 -1.88 -16.44
N VAL A 50 22.11 -2.30 -15.21
CA VAL A 50 23.31 -3.08 -14.90
C VAL A 50 23.32 -4.41 -15.68
N ASN A 51 22.22 -5.17 -15.63
CA ASN A 51 22.10 -6.44 -16.37
C ASN A 51 22.21 -6.23 -17.89
N SER A 52 21.64 -5.14 -18.40
CA SER A 52 21.71 -4.78 -19.82
C SER A 52 23.13 -4.45 -20.26
N GLN A 53 23.89 -3.74 -19.42
CA GLN A 53 25.28 -3.38 -19.70
C GLN A 53 26.18 -4.61 -19.75
N MET A 54 26.04 -5.52 -18.78
CA MET A 54 26.79 -6.78 -18.81
C MET A 54 26.47 -7.58 -20.08
N TRP A 55 25.20 -7.63 -20.48
CA TRP A 55 24.79 -8.31 -21.70
C TRP A 55 25.39 -7.69 -22.96
N LEU A 56 25.36 -6.36 -23.09
CA LEU A 56 25.97 -5.64 -24.21
C LEU A 56 27.49 -5.87 -24.26
N ALA A 57 28.16 -5.83 -23.11
CA ALA A 57 29.60 -6.04 -23.02
C ALA A 57 30.02 -7.47 -23.37
N VAL A 58 29.24 -8.48 -22.97
CA VAL A 58 29.58 -9.90 -23.20
C VAL A 58 29.19 -10.35 -24.61
N TYR A 59 28.03 -9.94 -25.12
CA TYR A 59 27.47 -10.52 -26.35
C TYR A 59 27.53 -9.59 -27.56
N VAL A 60 27.42 -8.27 -27.38
CA VAL A 60 27.36 -7.32 -28.49
C VAL A 60 28.74 -6.76 -28.83
N TYR A 61 29.51 -6.37 -27.81
CA TYR A 61 30.83 -5.76 -28.01
C TYR A 61 31.82 -6.68 -28.76
N PRO A 62 31.96 -7.98 -28.45
CA PRO A 62 32.90 -8.84 -29.16
C PRO A 62 32.51 -9.05 -30.62
N VAL A 63 31.21 -9.21 -30.91
CA VAL A 63 30.69 -9.36 -32.27
C VAL A 63 31.00 -8.11 -33.10
N LEU A 64 30.74 -6.92 -32.56
CA LEU A 64 31.07 -5.67 -33.23
C LEU A 64 32.59 -5.52 -33.46
N SER A 65 33.41 -5.89 -32.47
CA SER A 65 34.88 -5.82 -32.55
C SER A 65 35.50 -6.79 -33.58
N VAL A 66 34.88 -7.95 -33.81
CA VAL A 66 35.32 -8.92 -34.82
C VAL A 66 34.84 -8.53 -36.22
N MET A 67 33.62 -8.00 -36.34
CA MET A 67 33.08 -7.49 -37.60
C MET A 67 33.87 -6.29 -38.15
N GLN A 68 34.57 -5.54 -37.30
CA GLN A 68 35.52 -4.48 -37.70
C GLN A 68 36.66 -4.99 -38.59
N ARG A 69 37.08 -6.27 -38.45
CA ARG A 69 38.27 -6.78 -39.15
C ARG A 69 38.00 -7.30 -40.57
N LYS A 70 36.75 -7.42 -41.01
CA LYS A 70 36.44 -8.18 -42.25
C LYS A 70 35.50 -7.54 -43.29
N THR A 71 34.96 -6.34 -43.13
CA THR A 71 34.06 -5.75 -44.16
C THR A 71 34.17 -4.23 -44.27
N SER A 72 34.05 -3.66 -45.48
CA SER A 72 34.11 -2.20 -45.76
C SER A 72 32.74 -1.49 -45.82
N PHE A 73 31.65 -2.15 -45.41
CA PHE A 73 30.29 -1.69 -45.69
C PHE A 73 29.67 -0.87 -44.54
N ILE A 74 29.65 0.47 -44.67
CA ILE A 74 28.80 1.49 -43.98
C ILE A 74 29.65 2.64 -43.42
N SER A 75 29.49 3.86 -43.96
CA SER A 75 30.36 5.01 -43.66
C SER A 75 30.13 5.71 -42.31
N ASN A 76 29.13 5.28 -41.53
CA ASN A 76 28.77 5.90 -40.23
C ASN A 76 29.31 5.13 -39.00
N ARG A 77 30.29 4.24 -39.22
CA ARG A 77 30.83 3.30 -38.22
C ARG A 77 31.62 3.97 -37.08
N ARG A 78 32.32 5.07 -37.37
CA ARG A 78 33.05 5.84 -36.36
C ARG A 78 32.08 6.48 -35.36
N ASN A 79 30.96 7.00 -35.84
CA ASN A 79 29.94 7.63 -34.99
C ASN A 79 29.20 6.61 -34.11
N LEU A 80 28.84 5.43 -34.64
CA LEU A 80 28.19 4.38 -33.84
C LEU A 80 29.11 3.83 -32.73
N LEU A 81 30.39 3.61 -33.04
CA LEU A 81 31.39 3.20 -32.04
C LEU A 81 31.63 4.30 -31.03
N ILE A 82 31.75 5.56 -31.45
CA ILE A 82 31.84 6.69 -30.53
C ILE A 82 30.60 6.76 -29.64
N THR A 83 29.39 6.51 -30.14
CA THR A 83 28.16 6.51 -29.34
C THR A 83 28.10 5.35 -28.35
N VAL A 84 28.47 4.12 -28.76
CA VAL A 84 28.50 2.95 -27.86
C VAL A 84 29.62 3.05 -26.84
N SER A 85 30.80 3.51 -27.26
CA SER A 85 31.93 3.79 -26.35
C SER A 85 31.62 4.96 -25.42
N ALA A 86 30.94 6.01 -25.88
CA ALA A 86 30.48 7.10 -25.02
C ALA A 86 29.41 6.63 -24.04
N LEU A 87 28.47 5.77 -24.45
CA LEU A 87 27.49 5.15 -23.54
C LEU A 87 28.17 4.27 -22.48
N LEU A 88 29.18 3.48 -22.88
CA LEU A 88 29.98 2.66 -21.95
C LEU A 88 30.85 3.52 -21.03
N VAL A 89 31.42 4.63 -21.51
CA VAL A 89 32.23 5.55 -20.70
C VAL A 89 31.34 6.36 -19.75
N VAL A 90 30.20 6.88 -20.20
CA VAL A 90 29.23 7.60 -19.34
C VAL A 90 28.67 6.65 -18.27
N SER A 91 28.40 5.39 -18.60
CA SER A 91 28.00 4.40 -17.58
C SER A 91 29.14 4.00 -16.66
N SER A 92 30.38 3.90 -17.17
CA SER A 92 31.56 3.62 -16.35
C SER A 92 31.87 4.78 -15.41
N VAL A 93 31.70 6.03 -15.84
CA VAL A 93 31.84 7.22 -15.00
C VAL A 93 30.71 7.30 -13.97
N ALA A 94 29.49 6.86 -14.29
CA ALA A 94 28.44 6.71 -13.29
C ALA A 94 28.75 5.62 -12.25
N ILE A 95 29.36 4.50 -12.66
CA ILE A 95 29.76 3.38 -11.78
C ILE A 95 31.00 3.71 -10.95
N TYR A 96 32.02 4.34 -11.54
CA TYR A 96 33.24 4.78 -10.83
C TYR A 96 33.03 6.06 -10.03
N GLY A 97 32.10 6.93 -10.44
CA GLY A 97 31.59 8.02 -9.61
C GLY A 97 30.97 7.47 -8.33
N TRP A 98 30.24 6.36 -8.42
CA TRP A 98 29.71 5.64 -7.26
C TRP A 98 30.80 4.93 -6.43
N GLN A 99 31.75 4.23 -7.07
CA GLN A 99 32.86 3.58 -6.32
C GLN A 99 33.86 4.57 -5.70
N GLY A 100 33.99 5.77 -6.26
CA GLY A 100 34.74 6.88 -5.68
C GLY A 100 34.01 7.50 -4.49
N LEU A 101 32.68 7.57 -4.53
CA LEU A 101 31.81 7.88 -3.39
C LEU A 101 31.82 6.79 -2.30
N GLU A 102 32.09 5.53 -2.66
CA GLU A 102 32.23 4.42 -1.69
C GLU A 102 33.64 4.29 -1.07
N LYS A 103 34.70 4.85 -1.68
CA LYS A 103 36.09 4.72 -1.20
C LYS A 103 36.72 6.00 -0.67
N GLY A 104 36.14 7.16 -0.95
CA GLY A 104 36.32 8.38 -0.16
C GLY A 104 35.31 8.42 0.98
N GLY A 105 35.09 7.28 1.64
CA GLY A 105 34.27 7.23 2.84
C GLY A 105 34.95 8.08 3.90
N ASP A 106 34.52 9.33 3.99
CA ASP A 106 34.59 10.07 5.23
C ASP A 106 34.21 9.09 6.35
N THR A 107 35.05 9.02 7.38
CA THR A 107 34.67 8.50 8.71
C THR A 107 33.21 8.78 8.90
N PRO A 108 32.37 7.78 9.24
CA PRO A 108 30.93 7.94 9.26
C PRO A 108 30.65 9.24 9.98
N GLU A 109 30.34 10.26 9.18
CA GLU A 109 29.73 11.46 9.71
C GLU A 109 28.54 10.85 10.41
N GLN A 110 28.49 11.04 11.73
CA GLN A 110 27.24 10.82 12.42
C GLN A 110 26.23 11.46 11.49
N VAL A 111 25.37 10.64 10.91
CA VAL A 111 24.14 11.13 10.35
C VAL A 111 23.46 11.63 11.62
N ASP A 112 23.81 12.86 11.98
CA ASP A 112 23.07 13.69 12.88
C ASP A 112 21.69 13.63 12.28
N ASN A 113 20.85 12.82 12.91
CA ASN A 113 19.44 13.10 13.03
C ASN A 113 18.87 13.76 11.76
N LEU A 114 18.71 12.96 10.69
CA LEU A 114 17.53 13.14 9.83
C LEU A 114 16.31 12.58 10.59
N THR A 115 16.19 12.96 11.85
CA THR A 115 15.01 12.84 12.70
C THR A 115 14.51 14.27 12.86
N GLY A 116 13.23 14.48 12.57
CA GLY A 116 12.60 15.78 12.56
C GLY A 116 12.61 16.45 11.18
N ILE A 117 11.69 16.02 10.30
CA ILE A 117 11.09 17.01 9.41
C ILE A 117 10.32 17.95 10.33
N ASP A 118 10.86 19.12 10.62
CA ASP A 118 10.16 20.16 11.35
C ASP A 118 9.04 20.71 10.44
N LEU A 119 7.85 20.13 10.58
CA LEU A 119 6.68 20.52 9.81
C LEU A 119 6.05 21.74 10.46
N THR A 120 6.10 22.86 9.76
CA THR A 120 5.36 24.05 10.13
C THR A 120 3.93 23.94 9.60
N GLY A 121 2.94 24.16 10.47
CA GLY A 121 1.54 24.18 10.09
C GLY A 121 1.27 25.17 8.95
N ARG A 122 0.44 24.75 7.98
CA ARG A 122 0.02 25.57 6.86
C ARG A 122 -1.48 25.42 6.64
N THR A 123 -2.14 26.52 6.32
CA THR A 123 -3.55 26.54 5.92
C THR A 123 -3.63 26.56 4.39
N SER A 124 -4.65 25.91 3.83
CA SER A 124 -4.93 25.99 2.40
C SER A 124 -5.46 27.36 2.01
N ASP A 125 -5.04 27.88 0.85
CA ASP A 125 -5.58 29.12 0.29
C ASP A 125 -6.94 28.91 -0.42
N SER A 126 -7.40 27.67 -0.57
CA SER A 126 -8.63 27.30 -1.27
C SER A 126 -9.48 26.31 -0.50
N GLU A 127 -10.80 26.53 -0.49
CA GLU A 127 -11.80 25.69 0.17
C GLU A 127 -12.69 24.92 -0.83
N PRO A 128 -13.17 23.71 -0.49
CA PRO A 128 -12.92 23.00 0.77
C PRO A 128 -11.52 22.35 0.80
N ALA A 129 -10.83 22.46 1.93
CA ALA A 129 -9.58 21.76 2.19
C ALA A 129 -9.75 20.63 3.21
N SER A 130 -8.80 19.69 3.21
CA SER A 130 -8.68 18.69 4.28
C SER A 130 -7.61 19.14 5.26
N ASP A 131 -7.85 18.91 6.55
CA ASP A 131 -6.83 19.09 7.58
C ASP A 131 -5.83 17.93 7.52
N ILE A 132 -4.55 18.26 7.67
CA ILE A 132 -3.46 17.28 7.63
C ILE A 132 -2.65 17.45 8.91
N PHE A 133 -2.68 16.42 9.74
CA PHE A 133 -1.87 16.30 10.94
C PHE A 133 -0.76 15.28 10.71
N VAL A 134 0.45 15.61 11.13
CA VAL A 134 1.61 14.75 10.90
C VAL A 134 2.43 14.67 12.17
N VAL A 135 2.65 13.43 12.63
CA VAL A 135 3.62 13.09 13.65
C VAL A 135 4.76 12.35 12.94
N CYS A 136 5.99 12.83 13.13
CA CYS A 136 7.18 12.23 12.54
C CYS A 136 7.87 11.29 13.52
N ASP A 137 8.78 10.47 12.99
CA ASP A 137 9.66 9.59 13.77
C ASP A 137 8.92 8.60 14.69
N THR A 138 7.75 8.14 14.24
CA THR A 138 6.96 7.10 14.90
C THR A 138 7.08 5.75 14.19
N SER A 139 7.08 4.66 14.97
CA SER A 139 7.05 3.29 14.46
C SER A 139 5.70 2.58 14.59
N GLY A 140 4.72 3.22 15.22
CA GLY A 140 3.41 2.64 15.55
C GLY A 140 3.40 1.80 16.82
N LYS A 141 4.58 1.46 17.39
CA LYS A 141 4.72 0.80 18.69
C LYS A 141 5.01 1.78 19.85
N ASP A 142 5.20 3.03 19.50
CA ASP A 142 5.39 4.16 20.40
C ASP A 142 4.07 4.93 20.60
N ASP A 143 4.16 6.09 21.23
CA ASP A 143 3.02 6.96 21.50
C ASP A 143 2.60 7.81 20.28
N GLY A 144 3.03 7.46 19.05
CA GLY A 144 2.77 8.27 17.86
C GLY A 144 1.28 8.46 17.52
N VAL A 145 0.45 7.43 17.73
CA VAL A 145 -1.02 7.55 17.56
C VAL A 145 -1.63 8.46 18.62
N ALA A 146 -1.20 8.34 19.88
CA ALA A 146 -1.65 9.23 20.95
C ALA A 146 -1.22 10.67 20.68
N GLY A 147 0.05 10.88 20.30
CA GLY A 147 0.56 12.18 19.91
C GLY A 147 -0.18 12.79 18.70
N LEU A 148 -0.63 11.97 17.75
CA LEU A 148 -1.46 12.42 16.64
C LEU A 148 -2.84 12.90 17.13
N ILE A 149 -3.48 12.15 18.02
CA ILE A 149 -4.78 12.50 18.62
C ILE A 149 -4.66 13.79 19.43
N ASP A 150 -3.60 13.95 20.22
CA ASP A 150 -3.37 15.16 21.01
C ASP A 150 -3.08 16.37 20.12
N LEU A 151 -2.30 16.17 19.04
CA LEU A 151 -2.07 17.21 18.03
C LEU A 151 -3.39 17.64 17.39
N MET A 152 -4.24 16.70 16.97
CA MET A 152 -5.58 17.01 16.43
C MET A 152 -6.42 17.81 17.44
N GLY A 153 -6.44 17.38 18.71
CA GLY A 153 -7.17 18.06 19.78
C GLY A 153 -6.70 19.49 20.04
N SER A 154 -5.38 19.72 19.99
CA SER A 154 -4.79 21.08 20.11
C SER A 154 -5.21 22.06 19.00
N HIS A 155 -5.74 21.51 17.89
CA HIS A 155 -6.28 22.22 16.75
C HIS A 155 -7.82 22.10 16.65
N GLU A 156 -8.49 21.84 17.78
CA GLU A 156 -9.95 21.77 17.91
C GLU A 156 -10.62 20.65 17.11
N LEU A 157 -9.85 19.67 16.62
CA LEU A 157 -10.35 18.44 16.00
C LEU A 157 -10.31 17.30 17.02
N PHE A 158 -11.39 17.11 17.77
CA PHE A 158 -11.45 16.10 18.81
C PHE A 158 -11.63 14.69 18.25
N PHE A 159 -10.81 13.75 18.69
CA PHE A 159 -10.94 12.35 18.28
C PHE A 159 -12.13 11.68 18.97
N TYR A 160 -12.33 11.94 20.27
CA TYR A 160 -13.36 11.32 21.09
C TYR A 160 -14.63 12.18 21.17
N GLY A 161 -15.75 11.62 20.73
CA GLY A 161 -17.08 12.20 20.87
C GLY A 161 -17.60 12.01 22.30
N SER A 162 -17.69 13.10 23.06
CA SER A 162 -18.11 13.08 24.46
C SER A 162 -18.98 14.27 24.83
N SER A 163 -19.85 14.10 25.82
CA SER A 163 -20.53 15.24 26.45
C SER A 163 -19.58 16.10 27.29
N GLN A 164 -18.43 15.54 27.70
CA GLN A 164 -17.38 16.23 28.43
C GLN A 164 -16.39 16.87 27.45
N THR A 165 -15.86 18.03 27.82
CA THR A 165 -14.79 18.69 27.05
C THR A 165 -13.44 18.39 27.70
N GLY A 166 -12.44 18.08 26.88
CA GLY A 166 -11.06 17.86 27.28
C GLY A 166 -10.11 18.09 26.12
N GLU A 167 -8.84 17.73 26.29
CA GLU A 167 -7.79 18.01 25.29
C GLU A 167 -8.09 17.35 23.94
N ASN A 168 -8.58 16.12 23.93
CA ASN A 168 -8.87 15.33 22.74
C ASN A 168 -10.33 14.82 22.67
N GLN A 169 -11.22 15.38 23.51
CA GLN A 169 -12.63 14.97 23.63
C GLN A 169 -13.60 16.16 23.63
N GLY A 170 -14.78 15.98 23.03
CA GLY A 170 -15.85 16.98 23.08
C GLY A 170 -17.10 16.60 22.28
N PRO A 171 -18.18 17.40 22.34
CA PRO A 171 -19.46 17.06 21.69
C PRO A 171 -19.39 16.97 20.17
N GLY A 172 -18.35 17.56 19.56
CA GLY A 172 -18.06 17.47 18.13
C GLY A 172 -17.00 16.43 17.76
N GLY A 173 -16.64 15.53 18.68
CA GLY A 173 -15.61 14.53 18.44
C GLY A 173 -16.00 13.49 17.39
N LEU A 174 -14.98 12.94 16.71
CA LEU A 174 -15.15 12.10 15.53
C LEU A 174 -15.79 10.72 15.83
N ILE A 175 -15.49 10.14 16.99
CA ILE A 175 -15.91 8.79 17.37
C ILE A 175 -16.59 8.82 18.72
N ALA A 176 -17.89 8.57 18.77
CA ALA A 176 -18.66 8.41 20.00
C ALA A 176 -18.44 7.01 20.61
N ARG A 177 -18.77 6.87 21.90
CA ARG A 177 -18.54 5.64 22.68
C ARG A 177 -19.22 4.38 22.11
N ASP A 178 -20.31 4.51 21.37
CA ASP A 178 -21.16 3.42 20.89
C ASP A 178 -21.21 3.31 19.35
N ASP A 179 -20.30 4.03 18.69
CA ASP A 179 -20.11 3.98 17.24
C ASP A 179 -19.61 2.62 16.75
N VAL A 180 -19.92 2.32 15.50
CA VAL A 180 -19.35 1.19 14.76
C VAL A 180 -18.22 1.75 13.91
N VAL A 181 -16.98 1.39 14.23
CA VAL A 181 -15.78 1.90 13.56
C VAL A 181 -15.23 0.87 12.59
N LEU A 182 -15.30 1.18 11.29
CA LEU A 182 -14.67 0.40 10.24
C LEU A 182 -13.28 0.94 9.93
N ILE A 183 -12.26 0.17 10.24
CA ILE A 183 -10.87 0.46 9.89
C ILE A 183 -10.58 -0.25 8.56
N LYS A 184 -10.57 0.52 7.48
CA LYS A 184 -10.19 0.01 6.15
C LYS A 184 -8.67 0.01 6.05
N ILE A 185 -8.06 -1.17 6.03
CA ILE A 185 -6.61 -1.34 5.90
C ILE A 185 -6.22 -1.62 4.45
N ASN A 186 -4.96 -1.93 4.18
CA ASN A 186 -4.52 -2.62 2.98
C ASN A 186 -3.91 -3.96 3.38
N CYS A 187 -4.53 -5.04 2.93
CA CYS A 187 -3.95 -6.39 3.07
C CYS A 187 -3.86 -7.10 1.72
N GLN A 188 -3.88 -6.37 0.60
CA GLN A 188 -3.61 -6.95 -0.73
C GLN A 188 -2.17 -7.49 -0.83
N TRP A 189 -1.22 -6.77 -0.25
CA TRP A 189 0.20 -7.09 -0.31
C TRP A 189 0.74 -7.32 1.10
N ASP A 190 1.68 -8.25 1.22
CA ASP A 190 2.51 -8.45 2.41
C ASP A 190 3.67 -7.43 2.47
N GLU A 191 4.48 -7.52 3.53
CA GLU A 191 5.68 -6.67 3.71
C GLU A 191 5.34 -5.16 3.61
N ARG A 192 6.11 -4.40 2.82
CA ARG A 192 5.96 -2.93 2.65
C ARG A 192 4.76 -2.51 1.81
N GLY A 193 3.92 -3.45 1.39
CA GLY A 193 2.69 -3.18 0.65
C GLY A 193 1.43 -3.28 1.51
N GLY A 194 1.55 -3.72 2.76
CA GLY A 194 0.45 -3.80 3.72
C GLY A 194 0.44 -2.64 4.70
N THR A 195 -0.71 -2.42 5.34
CA THR A 195 -0.81 -1.54 6.50
C THR A 195 0.07 -2.06 7.64
N ASN A 196 0.79 -1.16 8.31
CA ASN A 196 1.61 -1.49 9.46
C ASN A 196 0.74 -2.00 10.63
N THR A 197 1.06 -3.21 11.11
CA THR A 197 0.27 -3.90 12.13
C THR A 197 0.48 -3.35 13.55
N ASP A 198 1.65 -2.77 13.86
CA ASP A 198 1.86 -2.06 15.13
C ASP A 198 0.95 -0.83 15.20
N LEU A 199 0.93 -0.02 14.12
CA LEU A 199 0.06 1.15 14.01
C LEU A 199 -1.43 0.77 14.08
N LEU A 200 -1.82 -0.34 13.43
CA LEU A 200 -3.19 -0.85 13.52
C LEU A 200 -3.55 -1.19 14.98
N GLY A 201 -2.68 -1.90 15.69
CA GLY A 201 -2.88 -2.22 17.10
C GLY A 201 -3.02 -0.97 17.97
N ALA A 202 -2.13 0.01 17.80
CA ALA A 202 -2.18 1.28 18.52
C ALA A 202 -3.47 2.07 18.23
N LEU A 203 -3.96 2.08 16.99
CA LEU A 203 -5.22 2.72 16.63
C LEU A 203 -6.43 2.04 17.28
N ILE A 204 -6.50 0.70 17.23
CA ILE A 204 -7.56 -0.07 17.90
C ILE A 204 -7.54 0.22 19.40
N GLN A 205 -6.36 0.20 20.01
CA GLN A 205 -6.20 0.51 21.44
C GLN A 205 -6.65 1.94 21.77
N ALA A 206 -6.33 2.92 20.93
CA ALA A 206 -6.76 4.30 21.13
C ALA A 206 -8.30 4.44 21.08
N ILE A 207 -8.98 3.74 20.16
CA ILE A 207 -10.45 3.73 20.09
C ILE A 207 -11.05 3.06 21.32
N LEU A 208 -10.53 1.90 21.74
CA LEU A 208 -11.00 1.19 22.93
C LEU A 208 -10.79 1.98 24.22
N ALA A 209 -9.74 2.81 24.26
CA ALA A 209 -9.42 3.73 25.36
C ALA A 209 -10.31 4.98 25.38
N HIS A 210 -11.42 5.01 24.62
CA HIS A 210 -12.38 6.11 24.65
C HIS A 210 -12.69 6.52 26.11
N PRO A 211 -12.61 7.81 26.47
CA PRO A 211 -12.65 8.27 27.86
C PRO A 211 -13.98 7.98 28.56
N ASP A 212 -15.10 8.02 27.82
CA ASP A 212 -16.40 7.58 28.36
C ASP A 212 -16.54 6.04 28.44
N GLY A 213 -15.55 5.27 27.98
CA GLY A 213 -15.56 3.82 27.85
C GLY A 213 -16.23 3.37 26.55
N PHE A 214 -15.47 2.77 25.64
CA PHE A 214 -15.99 2.30 24.36
C PHE A 214 -16.89 1.07 24.55
N SER A 215 -18.06 1.08 23.93
CA SER A 215 -19.06 0.01 23.91
C SER A 215 -19.56 -0.32 22.50
N GLY A 216 -18.99 0.32 21.49
CA GLY A 216 -19.30 0.07 20.09
C GLY A 216 -18.66 -1.21 19.56
N GLU A 217 -18.37 -1.21 18.27
CA GLU A 217 -17.74 -2.32 17.56
C GLU A 217 -16.63 -1.79 16.65
N ILE A 218 -15.52 -2.51 16.55
CA ILE A 218 -14.41 -2.19 15.64
C ILE A 218 -14.27 -3.31 14.61
N ILE A 219 -14.29 -2.97 13.32
CA ILE A 219 -14.16 -3.90 12.22
C ILE A 219 -12.95 -3.54 11.38
N VAL A 220 -11.95 -4.40 11.35
CA VAL A 220 -10.80 -4.27 10.46
C VAL A 220 -11.11 -4.96 9.13
N ALA A 221 -11.25 -4.18 8.06
CA ALA A 221 -11.70 -4.69 6.78
C ALA A 221 -10.75 -4.31 5.64
N ASP A 222 -10.71 -5.15 4.61
CA ASP A 222 -10.08 -4.80 3.35
C ASP A 222 -10.81 -5.44 2.19
N ASN A 223 -10.63 -4.85 1.01
CA ASN A 223 -11.22 -5.37 -0.20
C ASN A 223 -10.40 -6.46 -0.88
N GLY A 224 -9.16 -6.72 -0.46
CA GLY A 224 -8.31 -7.86 -0.84
C GLY A 224 -7.90 -7.95 -2.32
N GLN A 225 -8.69 -7.39 -3.24
CA GLN A 225 -8.43 -7.29 -4.69
C GLN A 225 -8.41 -8.62 -5.43
N GLY A 226 -9.03 -9.66 -4.86
CA GLY A 226 -9.46 -10.87 -5.53
C GLY A 226 -8.33 -11.78 -5.99
N GLN A 227 -7.89 -11.66 -7.24
CA GLN A 227 -6.81 -12.51 -7.80
C GLN A 227 -5.44 -11.82 -7.79
N TYR A 228 -5.38 -10.58 -7.34
CA TYR A 228 -4.16 -9.79 -7.32
C TYR A 228 -3.67 -9.64 -5.89
N GLY A 229 -2.38 -9.89 -5.64
CA GLY A 229 -1.78 -9.80 -4.31
C GLY A 229 -0.48 -10.58 -4.23
N SER A 230 0.15 -10.61 -3.06
CA SER A 230 1.49 -11.21 -2.89
C SER A 230 1.57 -12.71 -3.24
N SER A 231 0.48 -13.46 -3.04
CA SER A 231 0.35 -14.87 -3.42
C SER A 231 -0.30 -15.09 -4.79
N GLY A 232 -0.77 -14.02 -5.46
CA GLY A 232 -1.59 -14.12 -6.67
C GLY A 232 -2.98 -14.72 -6.44
N SER A 233 -3.50 -14.65 -5.21
CA SER A 233 -4.81 -15.18 -4.81
C SER A 233 -5.64 -14.19 -4.00
N GLY A 234 -5.32 -12.89 -4.10
CA GLY A 234 -5.97 -11.82 -3.33
C GLY A 234 -5.21 -11.47 -2.06
N GLY A 235 -5.85 -10.64 -1.25
CA GLY A 235 -5.34 -10.19 0.02
C GLY A 235 -5.50 -11.25 1.11
N SER A 236 -4.75 -11.11 2.18
CA SER A 236 -4.84 -11.98 3.35
C SER A 236 -4.70 -11.17 4.62
N LEU A 237 -5.56 -11.43 5.60
CA LEU A 237 -5.43 -10.90 6.95
C LEU A 237 -4.35 -11.64 7.74
N ASP A 238 -3.92 -12.81 7.26
CA ASP A 238 -2.94 -13.71 7.87
C ASP A 238 -1.56 -13.60 7.20
N TRP A 239 -1.20 -12.45 6.61
CA TRP A 239 0.15 -12.30 6.05
C TRP A 239 1.22 -12.51 7.14
N GLY A 240 2.02 -13.56 6.98
CA GLY A 240 3.14 -13.85 7.89
C GLY A 240 4.36 -12.96 7.71
N ARG A 241 4.35 -12.03 6.75
CA ARG A 241 5.37 -11.00 6.56
C ARG A 241 4.70 -9.63 6.58
N ASN A 242 5.16 -8.75 7.46
CA ASN A 242 4.62 -7.41 7.64
C ASN A 242 5.76 -6.37 7.54
N ASN A 243 5.41 -5.09 7.69
CA ASN A 243 6.33 -3.95 7.75
C ASN A 243 6.38 -3.31 9.16
N ALA A 244 5.92 -4.03 10.17
CA ALA A 244 5.92 -3.61 11.57
C ALA A 244 7.28 -3.89 12.23
N GLU A 245 7.51 -3.37 13.44
CA GLU A 245 8.65 -3.78 14.25
C GLU A 245 8.45 -5.20 14.79
N ASP A 246 7.23 -5.52 15.25
CA ASP A 246 6.88 -6.89 15.57
C ASP A 246 6.52 -7.66 14.28
N ASN A 247 7.52 -8.36 13.75
CA ASN A 247 7.41 -9.20 12.57
C ASN A 247 6.71 -10.55 12.80
N SER A 248 6.28 -10.85 14.04
CA SER A 248 5.66 -12.14 14.38
C SER A 248 4.12 -12.14 14.24
N GLN A 249 3.52 -10.98 14.02
CA GLN A 249 2.07 -10.80 13.97
C GLN A 249 1.54 -10.61 12.55
N SER A 250 0.30 -11.02 12.32
CA SER A 250 -0.51 -10.63 11.17
C SER A 250 -1.62 -9.67 11.60
N VAL A 251 -2.43 -9.16 10.67
CA VAL A 251 -3.63 -8.38 11.01
C VAL A 251 -4.58 -9.19 11.89
N GLN A 252 -4.80 -10.46 11.52
CA GLN A 252 -5.66 -11.34 12.31
C GLN A 252 -5.09 -11.54 13.72
N THR A 253 -3.77 -11.75 13.84
CA THR A 253 -3.10 -11.90 15.14
C THR A 253 -3.26 -10.67 16.03
N VAL A 254 -3.19 -9.46 15.46
CA VAL A 254 -3.41 -8.20 16.20
C VAL A 254 -4.84 -8.13 16.71
N VAL A 255 -5.83 -8.43 15.86
CA VAL A 255 -7.25 -8.39 16.27
C VAL A 255 -7.54 -9.44 17.34
N ASP A 256 -7.03 -10.66 17.18
CA ASP A 256 -7.21 -11.76 18.13
C ASP A 256 -6.55 -11.52 19.50
N ALA A 257 -5.60 -10.58 19.59
CA ALA A 257 -4.95 -10.22 20.85
C ALA A 257 -5.88 -9.43 21.80
N PHE A 258 -6.96 -8.83 21.28
CA PHE A 258 -7.96 -8.13 22.08
C PHE A 258 -8.98 -9.12 22.66
N PRO A 259 -9.48 -8.90 23.89
CA PRO A 259 -10.48 -9.79 24.48
C PRO A 259 -11.80 -9.73 23.70
N MET A 260 -12.54 -10.84 23.64
CA MET A 260 -13.86 -10.90 22.97
C MET A 260 -14.83 -9.82 23.44
N SER A 261 -14.72 -9.36 24.69
CA SER A 261 -15.55 -8.27 25.24
C SER A 261 -15.29 -6.91 24.62
N ALA A 262 -14.23 -6.75 23.82
CA ALA A 262 -13.88 -5.52 23.12
C ALA A 262 -14.58 -5.36 21.76
N ASN A 263 -15.30 -6.38 21.29
CA ASN A 263 -16.02 -6.37 20.00
C ASN A 263 -15.14 -5.94 18.81
N VAL A 264 -13.92 -6.45 18.74
CA VAL A 264 -13.02 -6.24 17.59
C VAL A 264 -13.08 -7.47 16.70
N SER A 265 -13.28 -7.28 15.39
CA SER A 265 -13.32 -8.38 14.41
C SER A 265 -12.66 -7.99 13.09
N THR A 266 -12.41 -8.98 12.24
CA THR A 266 -11.93 -8.77 10.87
C THR A 266 -13.01 -9.10 9.84
N TYR A 267 -12.98 -8.45 8.68
CA TYR A 267 -13.83 -8.83 7.55
C TYR A 267 -13.13 -8.62 6.20
N LEU A 268 -12.84 -9.71 5.49
CA LEU A 268 -12.24 -9.65 4.15
C LEU A 268 -13.32 -9.66 3.06
N TRP A 269 -13.51 -8.54 2.36
CA TRP A 269 -14.58 -8.40 1.36
C TRP A 269 -14.33 -9.20 0.07
N ASP A 270 -13.14 -9.76 -0.14
CA ASP A 270 -12.87 -10.68 -1.26
C ASP A 270 -13.89 -11.83 -1.32
N ARG A 271 -14.37 -12.27 -0.15
CA ARG A 271 -15.34 -13.37 -0.03
C ARG A 271 -16.72 -13.02 -0.62
N ILE A 272 -17.03 -11.74 -0.73
CA ILE A 272 -18.35 -11.24 -1.16
C ILE A 272 -18.28 -10.38 -2.42
N THR A 273 -17.08 -10.09 -2.94
CA THR A 273 -16.86 -9.08 -4.00
C THR A 273 -17.58 -9.37 -5.32
N THR A 274 -17.88 -10.63 -5.62
CA THR A 274 -18.56 -11.04 -6.87
C THR A 274 -20.07 -11.15 -6.72
N ARG A 275 -20.59 -11.00 -5.49
CA ARG A 275 -22.01 -11.17 -5.20
C ARG A 275 -22.72 -9.83 -5.24
N ARG A 276 -23.58 -9.64 -6.23
CA ARG A 276 -24.49 -8.49 -6.27
C ARG A 276 -25.69 -8.77 -5.38
N VAL A 277 -26.03 -7.80 -4.54
CA VAL A 277 -27.18 -7.86 -3.61
C VAL A 277 -27.95 -6.54 -3.65
N ASP A 278 -29.19 -6.57 -3.15
CA ASP A 278 -30.00 -5.39 -2.86
C ASP A 278 -29.74 -4.89 -1.43
N GLU A 279 -30.32 -3.76 -1.02
CA GLU A 279 -30.15 -3.24 0.35
C GLU A 279 -30.97 -4.00 1.40
N TYR A 280 -30.58 -3.89 2.68
CA TYR A 280 -31.35 -4.48 3.80
C TYR A 280 -32.80 -3.97 3.84
N SER A 281 -33.00 -2.68 3.55
CA SER A 281 -34.34 -2.07 3.45
C SER A 281 -35.21 -2.66 2.33
N GLN A 282 -34.61 -3.41 1.40
CA GLN A 282 -35.30 -4.10 0.31
C GLN A 282 -35.56 -5.58 0.63
N GLY A 283 -35.23 -6.03 1.85
CA GLY A 283 -35.44 -7.40 2.32
C GLY A 283 -34.29 -8.36 1.99
N ASP A 284 -33.21 -7.88 1.37
CA ASP A 284 -32.03 -8.69 1.08
C ASP A 284 -31.09 -8.68 2.30
N MET A 285 -30.98 -9.82 2.97
CA MET A 285 -30.14 -10.00 4.16
C MET A 285 -28.79 -10.64 3.84
N GLU A 286 -28.45 -10.81 2.57
CA GLU A 286 -27.21 -11.46 2.14
C GLU A 286 -26.05 -10.46 2.08
N ASP A 287 -24.85 -10.91 2.45
CA ASP A 287 -23.64 -10.11 2.31
C ASP A 287 -23.19 -10.03 0.84
N GLY A 288 -22.78 -8.86 0.37
CA GLY A 288 -22.43 -8.63 -1.03
C GLY A 288 -22.10 -7.19 -1.33
N TYR A 289 -22.11 -6.85 -2.62
CA TYR A 289 -21.97 -5.49 -3.10
C TYR A 289 -23.29 -4.99 -3.67
N VAL A 290 -23.75 -3.85 -3.15
CA VAL A 290 -24.83 -3.09 -3.78
C VAL A 290 -24.22 -2.26 -4.90
N VAL A 291 -24.85 -2.30 -6.08
CA VAL A 291 -24.39 -1.60 -7.28
C VAL A 291 -25.44 -0.57 -7.66
N ASN A 292 -25.05 0.72 -7.70
CA ASN A 292 -25.95 1.78 -8.11
C ASN A 292 -26.50 1.49 -9.52
N ALA A 293 -27.80 1.69 -9.71
CA ALA A 293 -28.46 1.50 -11.00
C ALA A 293 -28.01 2.54 -12.05
N THR A 294 -27.50 3.69 -11.60
CA THR A 294 -27.10 4.81 -12.44
C THR A 294 -25.68 5.27 -12.12
N VAL A 295 -25.02 5.87 -13.11
CA VAL A 295 -23.72 6.51 -12.92
C VAL A 295 -23.87 7.78 -12.10
N ASN A 296 -22.88 8.09 -11.27
CA ASN A 296 -22.82 9.36 -10.57
C ASN A 296 -22.67 10.50 -11.60
N PRO A 297 -23.55 11.50 -11.61
CA PRO A 297 -23.55 12.54 -12.65
C PRO A 297 -22.33 13.47 -12.58
N ARG A 298 -21.68 13.57 -11.41
CA ARG A 298 -20.47 14.39 -11.21
C ARG A 298 -19.22 13.65 -11.66
N THR A 299 -19.08 12.38 -11.29
CA THR A 299 -17.84 11.61 -11.53
C THR A 299 -17.90 10.72 -12.76
N GLY A 300 -19.08 10.45 -13.30
CA GLY A 300 -19.32 9.47 -14.37
C GLY A 300 -19.11 8.01 -13.93
N VAL A 301 -18.86 7.76 -12.64
CA VAL A 301 -18.56 6.43 -12.11
C VAL A 301 -19.84 5.75 -11.63
N MET A 302 -20.02 4.48 -12.00
CA MET A 302 -21.01 3.61 -11.37
C MET A 302 -20.42 3.10 -10.06
N VAL A 303 -20.97 3.57 -8.95
CA VAL A 303 -20.46 3.23 -7.61
C VAL A 303 -21.06 1.92 -7.14
N SER A 304 -20.22 1.03 -6.64
CA SER A 304 -20.60 -0.11 -5.83
C SER A 304 -19.97 0.01 -4.44
N TYR A 305 -20.59 -0.64 -3.46
CA TYR A 305 -20.10 -0.62 -2.08
C TYR A 305 -20.53 -1.91 -1.35
N PRO A 306 -19.73 -2.36 -0.37
CA PRO A 306 -20.06 -3.56 0.39
C PRO A 306 -21.23 -3.31 1.35
N LYS A 307 -22.06 -4.35 1.49
CA LYS A 307 -23.10 -4.53 2.49
C LYS A 307 -22.86 -5.88 3.15
N PHE A 308 -22.68 -5.93 4.46
CA PHE A 308 -22.28 -7.17 5.14
C PHE A 308 -22.66 -7.19 6.62
N THR A 309 -22.74 -8.40 7.17
CA THR A 309 -22.99 -8.66 8.58
C THR A 309 -21.67 -9.01 9.28
N THR A 310 -21.34 -8.31 10.36
CA THR A 310 -20.11 -8.55 11.13
C THR A 310 -20.21 -9.81 11.97
N GLU A 311 -19.08 -10.22 12.59
CA GLU A 311 -19.03 -11.35 13.51
C GLU A 311 -20.01 -11.20 14.69
N TYR A 312 -20.20 -9.97 15.17
CA TYR A 312 -21.10 -9.66 16.29
C TYR A 312 -22.54 -9.38 15.86
N GLY A 313 -22.86 -9.59 14.57
CA GLY A 313 -24.22 -9.49 14.04
C GLY A 313 -24.64 -8.08 13.60
N THR A 314 -23.74 -7.10 13.67
CA THR A 314 -24.00 -5.74 13.18
C THR A 314 -24.11 -5.76 11.67
N ARG A 315 -25.16 -5.16 11.13
CA ARG A 315 -25.43 -5.11 9.69
C ARG A 315 -25.01 -3.75 9.15
N ILE A 316 -24.05 -3.74 8.24
CA ILE A 316 -23.43 -2.52 7.71
C ILE A 316 -23.75 -2.39 6.23
N SER A 317 -24.25 -1.23 5.81
CA SER A 317 -24.18 -0.74 4.43
C SER A 317 -23.18 0.40 4.40
N LEU A 318 -22.07 0.26 3.65
CA LEU A 318 -21.03 1.29 3.64
C LEU A 318 -21.53 2.65 3.12
N LYS A 319 -22.66 2.69 2.40
CA LYS A 319 -23.30 3.92 1.93
C LYS A 319 -24.32 4.48 2.91
N LEU A 320 -25.09 3.62 3.59
CA LEU A 320 -26.26 4.04 4.36
C LEU A 320 -26.05 4.02 5.87
N GLY A 321 -25.01 3.34 6.37
CA GLY A 321 -24.70 3.22 7.79
C GLY A 321 -25.05 1.86 8.38
N VAL A 322 -25.32 1.86 9.69
CA VAL A 322 -25.68 0.66 10.45
C VAL A 322 -27.18 0.40 10.30
N TRP A 323 -27.57 -0.80 9.90
CA TRP A 323 -28.97 -1.19 9.79
C TRP A 323 -29.54 -1.61 11.15
N ASP A 324 -30.64 -0.98 11.55
CA ASP A 324 -31.43 -1.35 12.71
C ASP A 324 -32.64 -2.21 12.28
N PRO A 325 -32.65 -3.51 12.61
CA PRO A 325 -33.75 -4.40 12.25
C PRO A 325 -35.06 -4.11 13.00
N ASP A 326 -35.01 -3.48 14.18
CA ASP A 326 -36.20 -3.21 14.99
C ASP A 326 -36.98 -2.03 14.42
N THR A 327 -36.28 -1.00 13.93
CA THR A 327 -36.89 0.17 13.29
C THR A 327 -37.02 0.04 11.78
N GLY A 328 -36.27 -0.86 11.15
CA GLY A 328 -36.22 -1.00 9.70
C GLY A 328 -35.59 0.22 9.01
N ALA A 329 -34.64 0.87 9.67
CA ALA A 329 -33.97 2.08 9.22
C ALA A 329 -32.44 1.96 9.36
N TYR A 330 -31.73 2.87 8.69
CA TYR A 330 -30.27 2.99 8.85
C TYR A 330 -29.93 4.14 9.77
N ASP A 331 -28.94 3.92 10.63
CA ASP A 331 -28.22 4.95 11.36
C ASP A 331 -26.92 5.28 10.60
N GLY A 332 -26.97 6.37 9.84
CA GLY A 332 -25.85 6.87 9.04
C GLY A 332 -24.76 7.55 9.86
N GLU A 333 -25.09 8.04 11.05
CA GLU A 333 -24.15 8.77 11.90
C GLU A 333 -23.29 7.80 12.72
N ARG A 334 -23.83 6.63 13.07
CA ARG A 334 -23.14 5.63 13.89
C ARG A 334 -21.99 4.90 13.21
N LEU A 335 -21.95 4.88 11.87
CA LEU A 335 -20.85 4.24 11.12
C LEU A 335 -19.71 5.22 10.90
N LYS A 336 -18.55 4.96 11.49
CA LYS A 336 -17.31 5.72 11.26
C LYS A 336 -16.35 4.92 10.40
N VAL A 337 -15.72 5.55 9.41
CA VAL A 337 -14.77 4.88 8.52
C VAL A 337 -13.41 5.55 8.62
N ILE A 338 -12.40 4.78 9.04
CA ILE A 338 -11.00 5.22 9.07
C ILE A 338 -10.25 4.44 7.99
N ASN A 339 -9.72 5.16 7.00
CA ASN A 339 -8.89 4.54 5.97
C ASN A 339 -7.41 4.62 6.38
N VAL A 340 -6.78 3.46 6.54
CA VAL A 340 -5.37 3.31 6.94
C VAL A 340 -4.61 2.63 5.79
N PRO A 341 -4.21 3.39 4.75
CA PRO A 341 -3.48 2.85 3.61
C PRO A 341 -2.03 2.45 3.98
N VAL A 342 -1.23 2.10 2.96
CA VAL A 342 0.22 1.79 3.06
C VAL A 342 1.02 3.03 3.42
#